data_AF-A0A0C9U6W9-F1
#
_entry.id   AF-A0A0C9U6W9-F1
#
_cell.length_a   1.000
_cell.length_b   1.000
_cell.length_c   1.000
_cell.angle_alpha   90.00
_cell.angle_beta   90.00
_cell.angle_gamma   90.00
#
_symmetry.space_group_name_H-M   'P 1'
#
loop_
_entity.id
_entity.type
_entity.pdbx_description
1 polymer ?
#
loop_
_entity_poly.entity_id
_entity_poly.type
_entity_poly.pdbx_seq_one_letter_code
_entity_poly.pdbx_strand_id
1 'polypeptide(L)' 'PTFPKDDANVSKKATPESKNARPCRHCDSGKYWDYECKHSHSGMRFARSRKIEWTVDDEEAQNEYDDLYY' A
#
# COMPACT_ATOMS: atom_id res chain seq x y z
N PRO A 1 -7.74 16.75 0.37
CA PRO A 1 -8.45 15.45 0.31
C PRO A 1 -8.87 15.16 -1.14
N THR A 2 -8.81 13.90 -1.56
CA THR A 2 -9.20 13.45 -2.91
C THR A 2 -10.69 13.15 -3.01
N PHE A 3 -11.35 12.89 -1.88
CA PHE A 3 -12.76 12.55 -1.79
C PHE A 3 -13.53 13.57 -0.95
N PRO A 4 -14.84 13.75 -1.19
CA PRO A 4 -15.68 14.59 -0.34
C PRO A 4 -15.70 14.06 1.10
N LYS A 5 -15.95 14.95 2.05
CA LYS A 5 -16.06 14.59 3.46
C LYS A 5 -17.22 13.63 3.67
N ASP A 6 -16.91 12.47 4.22
CA ASP A 6 -17.86 11.43 4.57
C ASP A 6 -17.80 11.22 6.08
N ASP A 7 -18.87 11.56 6.81
CA ASP A 7 -18.99 11.35 8.26
C ASP A 7 -19.98 10.20 8.58
N ALA A 8 -20.38 9.39 7.58
CA ALA A 8 -21.34 8.31 7.76
C ALA A 8 -20.77 7.13 8.57
N ASN A 9 -19.45 6.95 8.55
CA ASN A 9 -18.75 5.97 9.37
C ASN A 9 -18.22 6.66 10.64
N VAL A 10 -18.35 6.02 11.82
CA VAL A 10 -17.80 6.51 13.08
C VAL A 10 -17.05 5.37 13.76
N SER A 11 -15.78 5.59 14.09
CA SER A 11 -14.97 4.58 14.76
C SER A 11 -15.54 4.25 16.14
N LYS A 12 -15.71 2.96 16.46
CA LYS A 12 -16.30 2.49 17.73
C LYS A 12 -15.40 2.71 18.95
N LYS A 13 -14.07 2.81 18.75
CA LYS A 13 -13.10 2.86 19.85
C LYS A 13 -12.71 4.29 20.20
N ALA A 14 -12.18 5.00 19.22
CA ALA A 14 -11.75 6.38 19.35
C ALA A 14 -11.73 7.00 17.97
N THR A 15 -12.15 8.26 17.85
CA THR A 15 -12.07 9.01 16.61
C THR A 15 -10.81 9.87 16.59
N PRO A 16 -10.23 10.16 15.42
CA PRO A 16 -9.13 11.12 15.33
C PRO A 16 -9.45 12.45 16.02
N GLU A 17 -10.68 12.95 15.88
CA GLU A 17 -11.17 14.16 16.54
C GLU A 17 -11.11 14.06 18.07
N SER A 18 -11.53 12.92 18.65
CA SER A 18 -11.47 12.70 20.10
C SER A 18 -10.06 12.69 20.68
N LYS A 19 -9.06 12.41 19.84
CA LYS A 19 -7.64 12.35 20.22
C LYS A 19 -6.84 13.58 19.79
N ASN A 20 -7.52 14.62 19.27
CA ASN A 20 -6.87 15.78 18.66
C ASN A 20 -5.81 15.38 17.61
N ALA A 21 -6.10 14.31 16.86
CA ALA A 21 -5.25 13.77 15.81
C ALA A 21 -5.69 14.29 14.44
N ARG A 22 -4.84 14.08 13.41
CA ARG A 22 -5.16 14.53 12.05
C ARG A 22 -6.45 13.84 11.53
N PRO A 23 -7.30 14.57 10.79
CA PRO A 23 -8.44 13.96 10.12
C PRO A 23 -7.99 13.02 8.98
N CYS A 24 -8.91 12.19 8.50
CA CYS A 24 -8.62 11.17 7.51
C CYS A 24 -7.98 11.76 6.24
N ARG A 25 -6.87 11.17 5.77
CA ARG A 25 -6.13 11.64 4.58
C ARG A 25 -6.94 11.58 3.27
N HIS A 26 -7.95 10.72 3.21
CA HIS A 26 -8.72 10.48 1.99
C HIS A 26 -9.85 11.51 1.81
N CYS A 27 -10.56 11.85 2.89
CA CYS A 27 -11.80 12.63 2.87
C CYS A 27 -11.86 13.77 3.92
N ASP A 28 -10.83 13.95 4.73
CA ASP A 28 -10.75 14.91 5.85
C ASP A 28 -11.84 14.74 6.94
N SER A 29 -12.45 13.55 7.07
CA SER A 29 -13.31 13.26 8.21
C SER A 29 -12.50 13.04 9.50
N GLY A 30 -12.94 13.66 10.59
CA GLY A 30 -12.40 13.42 11.93
C GLY A 30 -13.05 12.25 12.67
N LYS A 31 -14.05 11.57 12.06
CA LYS A 31 -14.90 10.58 12.73
C LYS A 31 -14.38 9.13 12.65
N TYR A 32 -13.42 8.85 11.78
CA TYR A 32 -12.85 7.52 11.62
C TYR A 32 -11.37 7.57 11.24
N TRP A 33 -10.68 6.44 11.40
CA TRP A 33 -9.27 6.32 11.02
C TRP A 33 -9.08 6.06 9.53
N ASP A 34 -7.91 6.39 9.01
CA ASP A 34 -7.58 6.23 7.58
C ASP A 34 -7.91 4.85 7.00
N TYR A 35 -7.74 3.77 7.79
CA TYR A 35 -8.03 2.40 7.38
C TYR A 35 -9.54 2.06 7.35
N GLU A 36 -10.37 2.81 8.08
CA GLU A 36 -11.84 2.65 8.15
C GLU A 36 -12.55 3.47 7.05
N CYS A 37 -11.81 4.33 6.33
CA CYS A 37 -12.36 5.09 5.21
C CYS A 37 -12.85 4.15 4.10
N LYS A 38 -14.01 4.47 3.50
CA LYS A 38 -14.53 3.78 2.31
C LYS A 38 -13.54 3.76 1.14
N HIS A 39 -12.71 4.79 1.06
CA HIS A 39 -11.68 4.94 0.03
C HIS A 39 -10.32 4.36 0.45
N SER A 40 -10.23 3.69 1.60
CA SER A 40 -8.99 3.05 2.02
C SER A 40 -8.71 1.81 1.18
N HIS A 41 -7.46 1.61 0.79
CA HIS A 41 -7.02 0.42 0.07
C HIS A 41 -6.84 -0.81 0.99
N SER A 42 -7.37 -0.79 2.23
CA SER A 42 -7.10 -1.78 3.26
C SER A 42 -7.57 -3.21 2.92
N GLY A 43 -8.44 -3.38 1.92
CA GLY A 43 -8.90 -4.69 1.43
C GLY A 43 -8.13 -5.24 0.22
N MET A 44 -7.22 -4.44 -0.36
CA MET A 44 -6.51 -4.79 -1.58
C MET A 44 -5.25 -5.58 -1.23
N ARG A 45 -5.31 -6.91 -1.36
CA ARG A 45 -4.17 -7.81 -1.10
C ARG A 45 -3.16 -7.74 -2.25
N PHE A 46 -2.43 -6.64 -2.37
CA PHE A 46 -1.29 -6.56 -3.28
C PHE A 46 -0.03 -7.08 -2.61
N ALA A 47 0.45 -8.24 -3.07
CA ALA A 47 1.83 -8.64 -2.81
C ALA A 47 2.75 -7.81 -3.71
N ARG A 48 3.75 -7.14 -3.13
CA ARG A 48 4.80 -6.50 -3.92
C ARG A 48 5.76 -7.59 -4.41
N SER A 49 5.58 -8.09 -5.63
CA SER A 49 6.54 -8.98 -6.28
C SER A 49 7.53 -8.17 -7.12
N ARG A 50 8.82 -8.46 -7.00
CA ARG A 50 9.82 -8.02 -7.98
C ARG A 50 9.80 -9.01 -9.14
N LYS A 51 9.36 -8.57 -10.31
CA LYS A 51 9.52 -9.35 -11.54
C LYS A 51 10.99 -9.26 -11.94
N ILE A 52 11.63 -10.40 -12.12
CA ILE A 52 12.95 -10.49 -12.76
C ILE A 52 12.69 -11.05 -14.16
N GLU A 53 13.23 -10.36 -15.16
CA GLU A 53 13.24 -10.82 -16.54
C GLU A 53 14.67 -11.26 -16.85
N TRP A 54 14.82 -12.46 -17.41
CA TRP A 54 16.10 -12.96 -17.89
C TRP A 54 16.20 -12.65 -19.38
N THR A 55 17.29 -12.02 -19.78
CA THR A 55 17.64 -11.85 -21.19
C THR A 55 18.57 -12.97 -21.65
N VAL A 56 18.73 -13.11 -22.97
CA VAL A 56 19.67 -14.09 -23.55
C VAL A 56 21.10 -13.80 -23.11
N ASP A 57 21.47 -12.52 -23.01
CA ASP A 57 22.78 -12.08 -22.53
C ASP A 57 23.02 -12.52 -21.06
N ASP A 58 21.99 -12.52 -20.21
CA ASP A 58 22.10 -12.99 -18.82
C ASP A 58 22.33 -14.50 -18.75
N GLU A 59 21.75 -15.27 -19.68
CA GLU A 59 21.93 -16.72 -19.79
C GLU A 59 23.34 -17.06 -20.28
N GLU A 60 23.82 -16.37 -21.33
CA GLU A 60 25.20 -16.53 -21.82
C GLU A 60 26.22 -16.18 -20.74
N ALA A 61 26.03 -15.05 -20.02
CA ALA A 61 26.90 -14.66 -18.93
C ALA A 61 26.93 -15.69 -17.79
N GLN A 62 25.80 -16.33 -17.48
CA GLN A 62 25.74 -17.38 -16.47
C GLN A 62 26.48 -18.65 -16.93
N ASN A 63 26.30 -19.05 -18.20
CA ASN A 63 27.00 -20.20 -18.77
C ASN A 63 28.52 -20.00 -18.79
N GLU A 64 29.00 -18.81 -19.20
CA GLU A 64 30.43 -18.48 -19.17
C GLU A 64 31.03 -18.52 -17.76
N TYR A 65 30.28 -18.05 -16.76
CA TYR A 65 30.68 -18.14 -15.36
C TYR A 65 30.77 -19.59 -14.88
N ASP A 66 29.76 -20.41 -15.21
CA ASP A 66 29.71 -21.80 -14.80
C ASP A 66 30.86 -22.60 -15.44
N ASP A 67 31.10 -22.44 -16.73
CA ASP A 67 32.20 -23.10 -17.47
C ASP A 67 33.60 -22.73 -16.93
N LEU A 68 33.76 -21.53 -16.36
CA LEU A 68 35.04 -21.06 -15.82
C LEU A 68 35.35 -21.64 -14.43
N TYR A 69 34.33 -21.93 -13.63
CA TYR A 69 34.48 -22.24 -12.21
C TYR A 69 34.04 -23.65 -11.80
N TYR A 70 33.23 -24.34 -12.59
CA TYR A 70 32.67 -25.66 -12.28
C TYR A 70 32.96 -26.69 -13.37
#